data_AF-A0A3L7XMN5-F1
#
_entry.id   AF-A0A3L7XMN5-F1
#
_cell.length_a   1.000
_cell.length_b   1.000
_cell.length_c   1.000
_cell.angle_alpha   90.00
_cell.angle_beta   90.00
_cell.angle_gamma   90.00
#
_symmetry.space_group_name_H-M   'P 1'
#
loop_
_entity.id
_entity.type
_entity.pdbx_description
1 polymer ?
#
loop_
_entity_poly.entity_id
_entity_poly.type
_entity_poly.pdbx_seq_one_letter_code
_entity_poly.pdbx_strand_id
1 'polypeptide(L)'
;MPSRTAFASRRGSGSRWPPCGPASRRIESANRTRTIPAPTMEVMASEPLRMEPEAPIKPNRFGRADLQVHTAHGDGMEDARDIFERVELRGELDVVAITDHDDVRGALEARDVHARAHYHFELITGSEVTTLQGHLLALWIDVPIPSFRSLEATVAAIHRAGGLAVVPHPFSALTRSVGRRSLERVLAIEDATTHPDGIELANPTSMGWDTGPRARRLNATRYHLAETGGSDAHFAEAVGNAYTLFPGHDAASLRTAILERRTSGIIEQGTPLRAIGVRRLLLQQVRGLAVTPRKVLGPAAARLRDRVRGGLA
;
A
#
# COMPACT_ATOMS: atom_id res chain seq x y z
N MET A 1 -64.06 -6.71 -3.02
CA MET A 1 -63.90 -5.52 -2.16
C MET A 1 -63.29 -4.39 -2.98
N PRO A 2 -64.03 -3.27 -3.17
CA PRO A 2 -63.43 -2.02 -3.62
C PRO A 2 -63.77 -0.81 -2.71
N SER A 3 -62.81 0.11 -2.62
CA SER A 3 -62.91 1.59 -2.48
C SER A 3 -63.37 2.30 -1.18
N ARG A 4 -62.74 3.49 -0.98
CA ARG A 4 -63.03 4.66 -0.10
C ARG A 4 -62.54 4.53 1.36
N THR A 5 -61.92 5.51 2.04
CA THR A 5 -62.04 7.00 2.10
C THR A 5 -60.85 7.55 2.96
N ALA A 6 -60.15 8.63 2.57
CA ALA A 6 -60.21 10.03 3.06
C ALA A 6 -59.32 10.45 4.27
N PHE A 7 -58.45 11.45 3.99
CA PHE A 7 -58.04 12.65 4.74
C PHE A 7 -58.41 12.80 6.25
N ALA A 8 -57.43 13.17 7.09
CA ALA A 8 -57.40 14.45 7.82
C ALA A 8 -56.15 14.63 8.73
N SER A 9 -55.80 15.91 8.90
CA SER A 9 -54.68 16.56 9.60
C SER A 9 -54.64 16.49 11.13
N ARG A 10 -53.46 16.74 11.73
CA ARG A 10 -53.15 17.79 12.76
C ARG A 10 -51.63 17.76 13.12
N ARG A 11 -50.88 18.86 12.96
CA ARG A 11 -50.44 19.87 14.00
C ARG A 11 -49.70 19.22 15.19
N GLY A 12 -48.52 19.64 15.65
CA GLY A 12 -47.61 20.73 15.29
C GLY A 12 -46.46 20.91 16.32
N SER A 13 -45.75 22.03 16.19
CA SER A 13 -44.72 22.64 17.08
C SER A 13 -43.30 22.04 17.02
N GLY A 14 -42.20 22.80 16.92
CA GLY A 14 -42.04 24.25 16.92
C GLY A 14 -40.83 24.64 17.77
N SER A 15 -39.69 24.99 17.16
CA SER A 15 -38.65 25.77 17.83
C SER A 15 -37.86 26.58 16.80
N ARG A 16 -38.28 27.84 16.66
CA ARG A 16 -37.59 28.91 15.92
C ARG A 16 -36.49 29.49 16.80
N TRP A 17 -35.31 29.67 16.23
CA TRP A 17 -34.26 30.55 16.73
C TRP A 17 -34.67 32.03 16.55
N PRO A 18 -34.41 32.94 17.51
CA PRO A 18 -34.55 34.36 17.27
C PRO A 18 -33.22 34.96 16.78
N PRO A 19 -33.24 35.94 15.84
CA PRO A 19 -32.11 36.82 15.61
C PRO A 19 -32.27 38.10 16.43
N CYS A 20 -31.18 38.69 16.93
CA CYS A 20 -31.21 40.10 17.33
C CYS A 20 -29.81 40.71 17.30
N GLY A 21 -29.67 41.77 16.50
CA GLY A 21 -28.50 42.64 16.39
C GLY A 21 -28.39 43.67 17.54
N PRO A 22 -27.52 44.68 17.38
CA PRO A 22 -26.75 45.27 18.46
C PRO A 22 -27.48 46.40 19.18
N ALA A 23 -27.20 46.56 20.48
CA ALA A 23 -27.58 47.73 21.24
C ALA A 23 -26.39 48.23 22.07
N SER A 24 -25.99 49.46 21.73
CA SER A 24 -25.09 50.33 22.47
C SER A 24 -25.63 50.67 23.85
N ARG A 25 -24.74 50.84 24.83
CA ARG A 25 -24.85 51.89 25.86
C ARG A 25 -23.52 52.13 26.56
N ARG A 26 -23.38 53.37 26.99
CA ARG A 26 -22.17 54.14 27.27
C ARG A 26 -21.95 54.20 28.78
N ILE A 27 -20.68 54.07 29.18
CA ILE A 27 -19.95 54.71 30.29
C ILE A 27 -20.72 54.97 31.60
N GLU A 28 -20.20 54.43 32.70
CA GLU A 28 -20.11 55.16 33.96
C GLU A 28 -18.75 54.92 34.63
N SER A 29 -18.12 56.02 34.97
CA SER A 29 -16.78 56.15 35.54
C SER A 29 -16.80 55.93 37.06
N ALA A 30 -15.81 55.20 37.58
CA ALA A 30 -15.42 55.34 38.98
C ALA A 30 -13.89 55.32 39.09
N ASN A 31 -13.35 56.52 39.24
CA ASN A 31 -11.95 56.84 39.46
C ASN A 31 -11.56 56.45 40.90
N ARG A 32 -10.65 55.48 41.08
CA ARG A 32 -9.89 55.32 42.32
C ARG A 32 -8.44 55.02 41.99
N THR A 33 -7.63 56.06 42.14
CA THR A 33 -6.17 56.03 42.18
C THR A 33 -5.71 55.21 43.38
N ARG A 34 -5.03 54.09 43.12
CA ARG A 34 -4.09 53.47 44.07
C ARG A 34 -2.83 53.12 43.30
N THR A 35 -1.76 53.79 43.69
CA THR A 35 -0.38 53.65 43.22
C THR A 35 0.10 52.22 43.50
N ILE A 36 0.48 51.50 42.45
CA ILE A 36 1.13 50.18 42.54
C ILE A 36 2.62 50.40 42.21
N PRO A 37 3.57 49.91 43.03
CA PRO A 37 5.00 50.07 42.77
C PRO A 37 5.43 49.22 41.57
N ALA A 38 6.40 49.72 40.80
CA ALA A 38 6.93 49.04 39.62
C ALA A 38 7.59 47.70 40.00
N PRO A 39 7.22 46.57 39.36
CA PRO A 39 7.97 45.34 39.49
C PRO A 39 9.21 45.39 38.58
N THR A 40 10.34 45.04 39.18
CA THR A 40 11.67 44.84 38.61
C THR A 40 11.65 43.93 37.39
N MET A 41 12.32 44.34 36.31
CA MET A 41 12.61 43.50 35.15
C MET A 41 13.65 42.44 35.51
N GLU A 42 13.22 41.20 35.72
CA GLU A 42 14.08 40.05 35.51
C GLU A 42 13.96 39.62 34.04
N VAL A 43 15.01 39.90 33.28
CA VAL A 43 15.17 39.40 31.92
C VAL A 43 15.59 37.93 32.03
N MET A 44 14.62 37.03 31.99
CA MET A 44 14.87 35.63 31.66
C MET A 44 15.29 35.57 30.20
N ALA A 45 16.58 35.34 29.94
CA ALA A 45 17.05 35.03 28.60
C ALA A 45 16.43 33.69 28.17
N SER A 46 15.36 33.73 27.37
CA SER A 46 14.82 32.55 26.72
C SER A 46 15.83 32.07 25.68
N GLU A 47 16.28 30.82 25.79
CA GLU A 47 17.09 30.18 24.75
C GLU A 47 16.38 30.30 23.40
N PRO A 48 17.10 30.63 22.31
CA PRO A 48 16.47 30.73 21.00
C PRO A 48 15.93 29.34 20.62
N LEU A 49 14.65 29.31 20.24
CA LEU A 49 14.00 28.15 19.65
C LEU A 49 14.90 27.63 18.53
N ARG A 50 15.50 26.45 18.72
CA ARG A 50 16.13 25.72 17.63
C ARG A 50 15.00 25.28 16.71
N MET A 51 14.82 26.01 15.61
CA MET A 51 13.99 25.53 14.52
C MET A 51 14.72 24.33 13.91
N GLU A 52 14.18 23.14 14.13
CA GLU A 52 14.53 21.97 13.34
C GLU A 52 14.35 22.33 11.86
N PRO A 53 15.28 21.94 10.97
CA PRO A 53 15.18 22.27 9.56
C PRO A 53 13.89 21.65 9.02
N GLU A 54 12.98 22.53 8.59
CA GLU A 54 11.72 22.15 7.96
C GLU A 54 12.04 21.28 6.75
N ALA A 55 11.45 20.08 6.70
CA ALA A 55 11.72 19.12 5.64
C ALA A 55 11.51 19.79 4.26
N PRO A 56 12.39 19.53 3.28
CA PRO A 56 12.31 20.21 1.99
C PRO A 56 10.92 20.04 1.38
N ILE A 57 10.26 21.16 1.08
CA ILE A 57 8.94 21.19 0.45
C ILE A 57 9.08 20.48 -0.90
N LYS A 58 8.63 19.22 -0.97
CA LYS A 58 8.56 18.47 -2.21
C LYS A 58 7.60 19.22 -3.15
N PRO A 59 7.97 19.47 -4.43
CA PRO A 59 7.13 20.21 -5.35
C PRO A 59 5.74 19.58 -5.46
N ASN A 60 4.73 20.36 -5.87
CA ASN A 60 3.34 19.94 -6.02
C ASN A 60 3.16 18.92 -7.16
N ARG A 61 3.74 17.73 -6.98
CA ARG A 61 3.73 16.59 -7.87
C ARG A 61 2.99 15.44 -7.18
N PHE A 62 2.44 14.53 -7.98
CA PHE A 62 1.97 13.25 -7.48
C PHE A 62 3.17 12.42 -7.01
N GLY A 63 3.01 11.73 -5.88
CA GLY A 63 3.98 10.77 -5.38
C GLY A 63 4.07 9.56 -6.31
N ARG A 64 5.23 8.92 -6.31
CA ARG A 64 5.48 7.68 -7.08
C ARG A 64 5.79 6.53 -6.13
N ALA A 65 5.10 5.41 -6.30
CA ALA A 65 5.30 4.23 -5.49
C ALA A 65 5.53 2.97 -6.32
N ASP A 66 6.58 2.22 -6.05
CA ASP A 66 6.75 0.87 -6.61
C ASP A 66 6.26 -0.16 -5.60
N LEU A 67 5.17 -0.86 -5.92
CA LEU A 67 4.46 -1.72 -4.96
C LEU A 67 4.85 -3.20 -5.06
N GLN A 68 5.76 -3.57 -5.96
CA GLN A 68 6.14 -4.96 -6.17
C GLN A 68 7.63 -5.09 -6.50
N VAL A 69 8.42 -5.32 -5.46
CA VAL A 69 9.88 -5.49 -5.55
C VAL A 69 10.32 -6.71 -4.75
N HIS A 70 11.20 -7.52 -5.34
CA HIS A 70 11.71 -8.76 -4.76
C HIS A 70 13.17 -8.64 -4.39
N THR A 71 13.54 -9.18 -3.23
CA THR A 71 14.91 -9.20 -2.72
C THR A 71 15.53 -10.58 -2.87
N ALA A 72 16.83 -10.68 -2.60
CA ALA A 72 17.55 -11.93 -2.46
C ALA A 72 17.05 -12.80 -1.30
N HIS A 73 16.23 -12.29 -0.37
CA HIS A 73 15.53 -13.16 0.57
C HIS A 73 14.53 -14.08 -0.15
N GLY A 74 13.87 -13.57 -1.18
CA GLY A 74 13.02 -14.31 -2.11
C GLY A 74 13.79 -14.79 -3.36
N ASP A 75 13.20 -14.51 -4.51
CA ASP A 75 13.72 -14.85 -5.84
C ASP A 75 14.33 -13.65 -6.58
N GLY A 76 14.42 -12.49 -5.92
CA GLY A 76 15.24 -11.37 -6.37
C GLY A 76 16.73 -11.69 -6.33
N MET A 77 17.52 -10.84 -6.99
CA MET A 77 18.96 -11.05 -7.16
C MET A 77 19.83 -10.21 -6.24
N GLU A 78 19.32 -9.06 -5.79
CA GLU A 78 20.00 -8.12 -4.91
C GLU A 78 19.39 -8.10 -3.51
N ASP A 79 20.19 -7.78 -2.51
CA ASP A 79 19.68 -7.56 -1.14
C ASP A 79 18.95 -6.21 -1.03
N ALA A 80 18.28 -5.99 0.12
CA ALA A 80 17.51 -4.77 0.34
C ALA A 80 18.39 -3.51 0.27
N ARG A 81 19.64 -3.59 0.73
CA ARG A 81 20.55 -2.43 0.75
C ARG A 81 20.91 -2.01 -0.66
N ASP A 82 21.33 -2.94 -1.51
CA ASP A 82 21.68 -2.68 -2.90
C ASP A 82 20.48 -2.09 -3.68
N ILE A 83 19.28 -2.61 -3.42
CA ILE A 83 18.03 -2.07 -3.98
C ILE A 83 17.82 -0.62 -3.53
N PHE A 84 17.94 -0.33 -2.22
CA PHE A 84 17.71 1.00 -1.69
C PHE A 84 18.74 2.02 -2.15
N GLU A 85 20.01 1.65 -2.22
CA GLU A 85 21.08 2.50 -2.77
C GLU A 85 20.77 2.87 -4.23
N ARG A 86 20.21 1.94 -5.01
CA ARG A 86 19.79 2.20 -6.38
C ARG A 86 18.57 3.13 -6.46
N VAL A 87 17.57 2.93 -5.60
CA VAL A 87 16.38 3.81 -5.53
C VAL A 87 16.78 5.22 -5.12
N GLU A 88 17.65 5.35 -4.12
CA GLU A 88 18.20 6.62 -3.65
C GLU A 88 18.93 7.36 -4.76
N LEU A 89 19.81 6.66 -5.49
CA LEU A 89 20.56 7.23 -6.62
C LEU A 89 19.64 7.78 -7.72
N ARG A 90 18.52 7.10 -7.99
CA ARG A 90 17.55 7.53 -9.00
C ARG A 90 16.71 8.72 -8.53
N GLY A 91 16.31 8.74 -7.25
CA GLY A 91 15.57 9.86 -6.67
C GLY A 91 14.12 10.00 -7.15
N GLU A 92 13.57 8.97 -7.81
CA GLU A 92 12.29 9.04 -8.52
C GLU A 92 11.10 8.53 -7.71
N LEU A 93 11.32 7.63 -6.75
CA LEU A 93 10.26 6.98 -5.98
C LEU A 93 10.14 7.63 -4.60
N ASP A 94 8.91 7.94 -4.18
CA ASP A 94 8.62 8.43 -2.85
C ASP A 94 8.28 7.29 -1.88
N VAL A 95 7.85 6.13 -2.40
CA VAL A 95 7.49 4.94 -1.62
C VAL A 95 7.95 3.67 -2.35
N VAL A 96 8.47 2.68 -1.62
CA VAL A 96 8.83 1.35 -2.15
C VAL A 96 8.23 0.27 -1.25
N ALA A 97 7.61 -0.75 -1.84
CA ALA A 97 7.17 -1.94 -1.12
C ALA A 97 8.08 -3.12 -1.44
N ILE A 98 8.55 -3.82 -0.39
CA ILE A 98 9.25 -5.09 -0.54
C ILE A 98 8.22 -6.21 -0.35
N THR A 99 8.10 -7.09 -1.35
CA THR A 99 7.00 -8.06 -1.45
C THR A 99 7.48 -9.45 -1.87
N ASP A 100 8.52 -9.97 -1.23
CA ASP A 100 9.03 -11.31 -1.51
C ASP A 100 7.92 -12.39 -1.44
N HIS A 101 8.04 -13.40 -2.30
CA HIS A 101 7.07 -14.50 -2.38
C HIS A 101 6.92 -15.28 -1.06
N ASP A 102 5.69 -15.30 -0.56
CA ASP A 102 5.23 -16.10 0.60
C ASP A 102 6.03 -15.91 1.90
N ASP A 103 6.80 -14.83 2.03
CA ASP A 103 7.75 -14.65 3.12
C ASP A 103 8.01 -13.17 3.48
N VAL A 104 7.25 -12.67 4.45
CA VAL A 104 7.35 -11.28 4.96
C VAL A 104 8.72 -10.96 5.58
N ARG A 105 9.54 -11.96 5.93
CA ARG A 105 10.84 -11.72 6.61
C ARG A 105 11.80 -10.89 5.78
N GLY A 106 11.76 -11.01 4.44
CA GLY A 106 12.57 -10.18 3.56
C GLY A 106 12.20 -8.70 3.68
N ALA A 107 10.90 -8.38 3.78
CA ALA A 107 10.43 -7.02 4.02
C ALA A 107 10.76 -6.51 5.43
N LEU A 108 10.72 -7.39 6.45
CA LEU A 108 11.12 -7.03 7.82
C LEU A 108 12.62 -6.72 7.92
N GLU A 109 13.46 -7.53 7.28
CA GLU A 109 14.90 -7.26 7.16
C GLU A 109 15.14 -5.95 6.41
N ALA A 110 14.44 -5.74 5.30
CA ALA A 110 14.51 -4.49 4.54
C ALA A 110 14.13 -3.28 5.39
N ARG A 111 13.13 -3.39 6.29
CA ARG A 111 12.79 -2.32 7.24
C ARG A 111 13.92 -2.02 8.21
N ASP A 112 14.58 -3.04 8.73
CA ASP A 112 15.71 -2.85 9.63
C ASP A 112 16.91 -2.21 8.93
N VAL A 113 17.12 -2.51 7.64
CA VAL A 113 18.13 -1.86 6.79
C VAL A 113 17.76 -0.40 6.52
N HIS A 114 16.50 -0.14 6.12
CA HIS A 114 15.99 1.20 5.82
C HIS A 114 16.13 2.13 7.04
N ALA A 115 15.76 1.64 8.23
CA ALA A 115 15.83 2.41 9.48
C ALA A 115 17.26 2.77 9.95
N ARG A 116 18.30 2.11 9.41
CA ARG A 116 19.71 2.37 9.75
C ARG A 116 20.37 3.43 8.86
N ALA A 117 19.69 3.87 7.81
CA ALA A 117 20.18 4.84 6.87
C ALA A 117 19.14 5.94 6.63
N HIS A 118 19.54 7.01 5.96
CA HIS A 118 18.63 8.09 5.57
C HIS A 118 18.34 7.98 4.08
N TYR A 119 17.25 7.28 3.76
CA TYR A 119 16.70 7.21 2.39
C TYR A 119 15.57 8.24 2.22
N HIS A 120 15.45 8.85 1.03
CA HIS A 120 14.44 9.88 0.76
C HIS A 120 13.01 9.37 0.55
N PHE A 121 12.85 8.05 0.46
CA PHE A 121 11.60 7.33 0.20
C PHE A 121 11.16 6.54 1.43
N GLU A 122 9.85 6.31 1.56
CA GLU A 122 9.30 5.47 2.61
C GLU A 122 9.22 4.00 2.19
N LEU A 123 9.35 3.10 3.17
CA LEU A 123 9.25 1.66 2.95
C LEU A 123 7.88 1.13 3.39
N ILE A 124 7.26 0.30 2.57
CA ILE A 124 6.12 -0.54 2.93
C ILE A 124 6.58 -1.99 3.08
N THR A 125 6.23 -2.60 4.21
CA THR A 125 6.41 -4.03 4.42
C THR A 125 5.26 -4.81 3.78
N GLY A 126 5.59 -5.91 3.12
CA GLY A 126 4.62 -6.73 2.41
C GLY A 126 5.12 -8.11 2.02
N SER A 127 4.30 -8.83 1.27
CA SER A 127 4.64 -10.11 0.64
C SER A 127 3.73 -10.39 -0.55
N GLU A 128 4.26 -11.01 -1.60
CA GLU A 128 3.46 -11.58 -2.68
C GLU A 128 3.01 -13.00 -2.32
N VAL A 129 1.77 -13.12 -1.87
CA VAL A 129 1.21 -14.37 -1.34
C VAL A 129 0.70 -15.25 -2.49
N THR A 130 1.15 -16.49 -2.54
CA THR A 130 0.65 -17.51 -3.46
C THR A 130 -0.69 -18.04 -2.97
N THR A 131 -1.79 -17.70 -3.65
CA THR A 131 -3.12 -18.27 -3.41
C THR A 131 -3.40 -19.49 -4.30
N LEU A 132 -4.53 -20.17 -4.06
CA LEU A 132 -5.02 -21.22 -4.96
C LEU A 132 -5.37 -20.68 -6.36
N GLN A 133 -5.73 -19.40 -6.48
CA GLN A 133 -6.22 -18.79 -7.72
C GLN A 133 -5.23 -17.86 -8.41
N GLY A 134 -4.07 -17.58 -7.81
CA GLY A 134 -3.09 -16.62 -8.32
C GLY A 134 -2.29 -15.96 -7.20
N HIS A 135 -1.33 -15.11 -7.55
CA HIS A 135 -0.62 -14.26 -6.60
C HIS A 135 -1.52 -13.11 -6.12
N LEU A 136 -1.24 -12.63 -4.92
CA LEU A 136 -1.91 -11.49 -4.30
C LEU A 136 -0.88 -10.72 -3.49
N LEU A 137 -0.73 -9.42 -3.72
CA LEU A 137 0.12 -8.59 -2.88
C LEU A 137 -0.61 -8.32 -1.57
N ALA A 138 0.08 -8.60 -0.48
CA ALA A 138 -0.29 -8.17 0.86
C ALA A 138 0.62 -7.00 1.24
N LEU A 139 0.07 -5.80 1.34
CA LEU A 139 0.80 -4.57 1.64
C LEU A 139 0.46 -4.10 3.08
N TRP A 140 1.39 -3.40 3.72
CA TRP A 140 1.30 -2.97 5.13
C TRP A 140 1.06 -4.15 6.09
N ILE A 141 1.83 -5.22 5.91
CA ILE A 141 1.79 -6.38 6.80
C ILE A 141 3.17 -6.67 7.38
N ASP A 142 3.21 -7.03 8.66
CA ASP A 142 4.42 -7.48 9.36
C ASP A 142 4.34 -8.93 9.84
N VAL A 143 3.22 -9.60 9.53
CA VAL A 143 2.95 -10.98 9.95
C VAL A 143 2.79 -11.89 8.72
N PRO A 144 3.22 -13.16 8.79
CA PRO A 144 3.02 -14.08 7.67
C PRO A 144 1.54 -14.29 7.35
N ILE A 145 1.19 -14.21 6.06
CA ILE A 145 -0.14 -14.58 5.55
C ILE A 145 -0.08 -16.03 5.03
N PRO A 146 -1.02 -16.91 5.41
CA PRO A 146 -0.99 -18.30 4.96
C PRO A 146 -1.16 -18.44 3.45
N SER A 147 -0.18 -19.05 2.79
CA SER A 147 -0.22 -19.41 1.37
C SER A 147 -1.21 -20.57 1.08
N PHE A 148 -1.54 -20.75 -0.19
CA PHE A 148 -2.46 -21.79 -0.72
C PHE A 148 -3.84 -21.81 -0.07
N ARG A 149 -4.30 -20.64 0.38
CA ARG A 149 -5.70 -20.40 0.71
C ARG A 149 -6.45 -19.90 -0.51
N SER A 150 -7.78 -19.94 -0.43
CA SER A 150 -8.59 -19.32 -1.47
C SER A 150 -8.39 -17.81 -1.47
N LEU A 151 -8.54 -17.19 -2.64
CA LEU A 151 -8.34 -15.74 -2.83
C LEU A 151 -9.13 -14.93 -1.80
N GLU A 152 -10.41 -15.21 -1.60
CA GLU A 152 -11.27 -14.52 -0.62
C GLU A 152 -10.80 -14.70 0.83
N ALA A 153 -10.32 -15.89 1.19
CA ALA A 153 -9.79 -16.17 2.52
C ALA A 153 -8.45 -15.46 2.77
N THR A 154 -7.61 -15.36 1.73
CA THR A 154 -6.35 -14.63 1.79
C THR A 154 -6.59 -13.13 1.92
N VAL A 155 -7.49 -12.55 1.13
CA VAL A 155 -7.88 -11.13 1.25
C VAL A 155 -8.36 -10.83 2.67
N ALA A 156 -9.28 -11.64 3.20
CA ALA A 156 -9.77 -11.45 4.57
C ALA A 156 -8.65 -11.60 5.62
N ALA A 157 -7.66 -12.46 5.38
CA ALA A 157 -6.50 -12.58 6.27
C ALA A 157 -5.60 -11.34 6.24
N ILE A 158 -5.38 -10.74 5.07
CA ILE A 158 -4.62 -9.50 4.90
C ILE A 158 -5.31 -8.35 5.64
N HIS A 159 -6.63 -8.20 5.45
CA HIS A 159 -7.40 -7.16 6.15
C HIS A 159 -7.38 -7.33 7.67
N ARG A 160 -7.47 -8.57 8.17
CA ARG A 160 -7.32 -8.85 9.62
C ARG A 160 -5.94 -8.49 10.16
N ALA A 161 -4.91 -8.52 9.32
CA ALA A 161 -3.57 -8.06 9.66
C ALA A 161 -3.40 -6.52 9.53
N GLY A 162 -4.44 -5.79 9.13
CA GLY A 162 -4.41 -4.33 8.92
C GLY A 162 -3.87 -3.90 7.55
N GLY A 163 -3.53 -4.87 6.69
CA GLY A 163 -2.97 -4.64 5.37
C GLY A 163 -4.01 -4.37 4.28
N LEU A 164 -3.51 -4.09 3.08
CA LEU A 164 -4.31 -3.97 1.85
C LEU A 164 -3.95 -5.09 0.86
N ALA A 165 -4.95 -5.59 0.14
CA ALA A 165 -4.83 -6.66 -0.84
C ALA A 165 -4.89 -6.10 -2.28
N VAL A 166 -3.82 -6.28 -3.05
CA VAL A 166 -3.75 -5.83 -4.45
C VAL A 166 -3.53 -7.02 -5.36
N VAL A 167 -4.30 -7.14 -6.44
CA VAL A 167 -4.13 -8.20 -7.44
C VAL A 167 -2.98 -7.81 -8.41
N PRO A 168 -1.80 -8.45 -8.33
CA PRO A 168 -0.70 -8.16 -9.25
C PRO A 168 -0.91 -8.83 -10.60
N HIS A 169 -0.28 -8.29 -11.63
CA HIS A 169 -0.16 -8.81 -13.00
C HIS A 169 -1.38 -9.65 -13.47
N PRO A 170 -2.60 -9.09 -13.40
CA PRO A 170 -3.83 -9.84 -13.60
C PRO A 170 -3.92 -10.42 -15.01
N PHE A 171 -4.46 -11.63 -15.11
CA PHE A 171 -4.74 -12.33 -16.36
C PHE A 171 -3.51 -12.73 -17.19
N SER A 172 -2.30 -12.53 -16.67
CA SER A 172 -1.08 -13.08 -17.25
C SER A 172 -1.15 -14.60 -17.34
N ALA A 173 -0.91 -15.15 -18.53
CA ALA A 173 -0.79 -16.59 -18.76
C ALA A 173 0.63 -17.11 -18.46
N LEU A 174 1.61 -16.20 -18.28
CA LEU A 174 3.02 -16.53 -18.08
C LEU A 174 3.38 -16.60 -16.60
N THR A 175 2.73 -15.79 -15.77
CA THR A 175 2.87 -15.78 -14.31
C THR A 175 1.62 -16.35 -13.66
N ARG A 176 1.73 -16.80 -12.40
CA ARG A 176 0.61 -17.35 -11.64
C ARG A 176 -0.32 -16.21 -11.20
N SER A 177 -1.13 -15.69 -12.11
CA SER A 177 -2.01 -14.53 -11.87
C SER A 177 -3.43 -14.93 -11.49
N VAL A 178 -4.16 -14.01 -10.84
CA VAL A 178 -5.60 -14.17 -10.61
C VAL A 178 -6.34 -14.07 -11.95
N GLY A 179 -6.98 -15.16 -12.35
CA GLY A 179 -7.81 -15.19 -13.56
C GLY A 179 -9.14 -14.45 -13.41
N ARG A 180 -9.67 -13.94 -14.53
CA ARG A 180 -10.95 -13.18 -14.61
C ARG A 180 -12.10 -13.82 -13.84
N ARG A 181 -12.34 -15.12 -14.08
CA ARG A 181 -13.43 -15.87 -13.42
C ARG A 181 -13.27 -15.91 -11.91
N SER A 182 -12.03 -15.94 -11.42
CA SER A 182 -11.76 -15.95 -9.99
C SER A 182 -11.99 -14.61 -9.35
N LEU A 183 -11.53 -13.53 -9.98
CA LEU A 183 -11.79 -12.18 -9.49
C LEU A 183 -13.29 -11.86 -9.50
N GLU A 184 -13.99 -12.15 -10.60
CA GLU A 184 -15.45 -11.95 -10.70
C GLU A 184 -16.23 -12.73 -9.64
N ARG A 185 -15.82 -13.96 -9.31
CA ARG A 185 -16.45 -14.75 -8.25
C ARG A 185 -16.27 -14.11 -6.88
N VAL A 186 -15.07 -13.62 -6.56
CA VAL A 186 -14.79 -12.99 -5.27
C VAL A 186 -15.53 -11.67 -5.13
N LEU A 187 -15.53 -10.84 -6.17
CA LEU A 187 -16.27 -9.57 -6.17
C LEU A 187 -17.80 -9.76 -6.12
N ALA A 188 -18.31 -10.96 -6.45
CA ALA A 188 -19.72 -11.29 -6.32
C ALA A 188 -20.12 -11.77 -4.91
N ILE A 189 -19.16 -11.97 -3.99
CA ILE A 189 -19.43 -12.28 -2.59
C ILE A 189 -19.97 -11.01 -1.91
N GLU A 190 -21.04 -11.14 -1.12
CA GLU A 190 -21.68 -9.99 -0.44
C GLU A 190 -20.75 -9.29 0.57
N ASP A 191 -19.91 -10.07 1.25
CA ASP A 191 -18.94 -9.56 2.22
C ASP A 191 -17.77 -8.85 1.53
N ALA A 192 -17.81 -7.51 1.55
CA ALA A 192 -16.77 -6.65 1.00
C ALA A 192 -15.40 -6.81 1.68
N THR A 193 -15.33 -7.37 2.90
CA THR A 193 -14.03 -7.63 3.56
C THR A 193 -13.23 -8.75 2.88
N THR A 194 -13.83 -9.42 1.90
CA THR A 194 -13.19 -10.44 1.06
C THR A 194 -12.74 -9.90 -0.30
N HIS A 195 -13.04 -8.63 -0.60
CA HIS A 195 -12.73 -8.01 -1.89
C HIS A 195 -11.34 -7.38 -1.88
N PRO A 196 -10.51 -7.57 -2.92
CA PRO A 196 -9.25 -6.85 -3.04
C PRO A 196 -9.47 -5.33 -3.08
N ASP A 197 -8.50 -4.55 -2.60
CA ASP A 197 -8.53 -3.09 -2.62
C ASP A 197 -8.07 -2.51 -3.96
N GLY A 198 -7.14 -3.19 -4.62
CA GLY A 198 -6.49 -2.72 -5.84
C GLY A 198 -6.22 -3.80 -6.87
N ILE A 199 -5.90 -3.34 -8.07
CA ILE A 199 -5.51 -4.17 -9.20
C ILE A 199 -4.35 -3.50 -9.95
N GLU A 200 -3.31 -4.28 -10.23
CA GLU A 200 -2.16 -3.81 -10.98
C GLU A 200 -2.48 -3.72 -12.47
N LEU A 201 -2.39 -2.52 -13.02
CA LEU A 201 -2.67 -2.24 -14.43
C LEU A 201 -1.42 -1.76 -15.19
N ALA A 202 -0.31 -1.58 -14.48
CA ALA A 202 1.00 -1.26 -15.02
C ALA A 202 2.05 -2.22 -14.45
N ASN A 203 2.48 -3.15 -15.28
CA ASN A 203 3.50 -4.14 -14.94
C ASN A 203 4.34 -4.41 -16.21
N PRO A 204 5.67 -4.26 -16.16
CA PRO A 204 6.53 -4.37 -17.34
C PRO A 204 6.79 -5.84 -17.73
N THR A 205 6.64 -6.80 -16.82
CA THR A 205 6.84 -8.24 -17.07
C THR A 205 5.66 -8.87 -17.80
N SER A 206 4.50 -8.19 -17.85
CA SER A 206 3.27 -8.62 -18.54
C SER A 206 3.32 -8.52 -20.08
N MET A 207 4.49 -8.28 -20.69
CA MET A 207 4.68 -8.26 -22.14
C MET A 207 4.51 -9.66 -22.75
N GLY A 208 3.27 -10.02 -23.07
CA GLY A 208 3.00 -11.16 -23.94
C GLY A 208 1.54 -11.39 -24.32
N TRP A 209 0.59 -10.86 -23.55
CA TRP A 209 -0.85 -11.05 -23.81
C TRP A 209 -1.59 -9.76 -23.52
N ASP A 210 -2.65 -9.48 -24.29
CA ASP A 210 -3.62 -8.37 -24.23
C ASP A 210 -4.36 -8.26 -22.86
N THR A 211 -3.59 -8.28 -21.78
CA THR A 211 -4.04 -8.35 -20.39
C THR A 211 -4.14 -6.94 -19.83
N GLY A 212 -3.16 -6.07 -20.08
CA GLY A 212 -3.18 -4.67 -19.66
C GLY A 212 -4.40 -3.89 -20.16
N PRO A 213 -4.64 -3.76 -21.49
CA PRO A 213 -5.80 -3.04 -22.01
C PRO A 213 -7.13 -3.66 -21.56
N ARG A 214 -7.22 -4.99 -21.54
CA ARG A 214 -8.41 -5.71 -21.11
C ARG A 214 -8.69 -5.54 -19.61
N ALA A 215 -7.67 -5.63 -18.76
CA ALA A 215 -7.78 -5.43 -17.33
C ALA A 215 -8.18 -3.99 -17.02
N ARG A 216 -7.58 -2.98 -17.69
CA ARG A 216 -8.01 -1.58 -17.60
C ARG A 216 -9.48 -1.42 -17.96
N ARG A 217 -9.91 -1.96 -19.11
CA ARG A 217 -11.32 -1.89 -19.53
C ARG A 217 -12.25 -2.54 -18.51
N LEU A 218 -11.92 -3.74 -18.02
CA LEU A 218 -12.75 -4.44 -17.03
C LEU A 218 -12.77 -3.72 -15.68
N ASN A 219 -11.64 -3.14 -15.26
CA ASN A 219 -11.61 -2.35 -14.04
C ASN A 219 -12.49 -1.10 -14.18
N ALA A 220 -12.37 -0.36 -15.28
CA ALA A 220 -13.15 0.85 -15.53
C ALA A 220 -14.66 0.60 -15.67
N THR A 221 -15.08 -0.60 -16.10
CA THR A 221 -16.49 -0.89 -16.41
C THR A 221 -17.18 -1.86 -15.45
N ARG A 222 -16.42 -2.57 -14.60
CA ARG A 222 -16.97 -3.65 -13.76
C ARG A 222 -16.40 -3.70 -12.35
N TYR A 223 -15.08 -3.67 -12.20
CA TYR A 223 -14.46 -3.98 -10.89
C TYR A 223 -14.29 -2.74 -10.01
N HIS A 224 -13.96 -1.61 -10.63
CA HIS A 224 -13.76 -0.33 -9.95
C HIS A 224 -12.80 -0.40 -8.76
N LEU A 225 -11.76 -1.24 -8.84
CA LEU A 225 -10.69 -1.33 -7.85
C LEU A 225 -9.68 -0.19 -8.06
N ALA A 226 -8.89 0.11 -7.03
CA ALA A 226 -7.81 1.10 -7.15
C ALA A 226 -6.78 0.63 -8.19
N GLU A 227 -6.37 1.53 -9.08
CA GLU A 227 -5.37 1.20 -10.09
C GLU A 227 -3.97 1.31 -9.50
N THR A 228 -3.16 0.26 -9.61
CA THR A 228 -1.77 0.27 -9.14
C THR A 228 -0.79 -0.08 -10.26
N GLY A 229 0.48 0.22 -10.02
CA GLY A 229 1.61 -0.21 -10.82
C GLY A 229 2.78 -0.64 -9.93
N GLY A 230 3.49 -1.66 -10.37
CA GLY A 230 4.66 -2.23 -9.71
C GLY A 230 5.60 -2.81 -10.76
N SER A 231 6.90 -2.70 -10.49
CA SER A 231 7.91 -3.15 -11.46
C SER A 231 8.02 -4.67 -11.55
N ASP A 232 7.56 -5.39 -10.52
CA ASP A 232 7.80 -6.83 -10.34
C ASP A 232 9.30 -7.15 -10.48
N ALA A 233 10.12 -6.28 -9.87
CA ALA A 233 11.55 -6.29 -10.08
C ALA A 233 12.23 -7.40 -9.29
N HIS A 234 12.89 -8.31 -10.01
CA HIS A 234 13.88 -9.24 -9.47
C HIS A 234 15.32 -8.74 -9.58
N PHE A 235 15.51 -7.59 -10.23
CA PHE A 235 16.79 -6.93 -10.42
C PHE A 235 16.68 -5.48 -9.97
N ALA A 236 17.66 -4.98 -9.20
CA ALA A 236 17.68 -3.60 -8.73
C ALA A 236 17.57 -2.58 -9.88
N GLU A 237 18.10 -2.89 -11.07
CA GLU A 237 17.98 -2.02 -12.25
C GLU A 237 16.56 -1.92 -12.80
N ALA A 238 15.65 -2.83 -12.45
CA ALA A 238 14.27 -2.83 -12.90
C ALA A 238 13.30 -2.07 -11.98
N VAL A 239 13.73 -1.78 -10.75
CA VAL A 239 12.92 -1.06 -9.75
C VAL A 239 12.55 0.33 -10.30
N GLY A 240 11.26 0.67 -10.23
CA GLY A 240 10.69 1.91 -10.77
C GLY A 240 10.35 1.89 -12.27
N ASN A 241 10.50 0.76 -12.98
CA ASN A 241 10.07 0.65 -14.38
C ASN A 241 8.54 0.63 -14.54
N ALA A 242 7.81 0.39 -13.46
CA ALA A 242 6.42 0.74 -13.34
C ALA A 242 6.16 1.20 -11.90
N TYR A 243 5.19 2.07 -11.73
CA TYR A 243 4.85 2.64 -10.44
C TYR A 243 3.40 3.09 -10.38
N THR A 244 2.94 3.30 -9.16
CA THR A 244 1.66 3.88 -8.81
C THR A 244 1.83 5.38 -8.59
N LEU A 245 1.08 6.19 -9.33
CA LEU A 245 0.91 7.62 -9.06
C LEU A 245 -0.20 7.84 -8.03
N PHE A 246 0.03 8.72 -7.06
CA PHE A 246 -0.95 9.03 -6.01
C PHE A 246 -0.81 10.47 -5.48
N PRO A 247 -1.89 11.10 -4.98
CA PRO A 247 -1.78 12.39 -4.28
C PRO A 247 -1.09 12.25 -2.93
N GLY A 248 -0.07 13.07 -2.69
CA GLY A 248 0.83 12.98 -1.53
C GLY A 248 2.21 12.46 -1.92
N HIS A 249 3.05 12.17 -0.93
CA HIS A 249 4.45 11.74 -1.15
C HIS A 249 4.98 10.84 -0.02
N ASP A 250 4.07 10.21 0.72
CA ASP A 250 4.35 9.32 1.85
C ASP A 250 3.42 8.08 1.78
N ALA A 251 3.75 7.05 2.54
CA ALA A 251 3.04 5.78 2.53
C ALA A 251 1.61 5.91 3.09
N ALA A 252 1.36 6.83 4.02
CA ALA A 252 0.02 7.06 4.59
C ALA A 252 -0.94 7.68 3.55
N SER A 253 -0.46 8.65 2.78
CA SER A 253 -1.16 9.29 1.67
C SER A 253 -1.41 8.29 0.54
N LEU A 254 -0.44 7.43 0.23
CA LEU A 254 -0.62 6.34 -0.71
C LEU A 254 -1.72 5.37 -0.24
N ARG A 255 -1.68 4.92 1.02
CA ARG A 255 -2.68 4.02 1.59
C ARG A 255 -4.08 4.62 1.47
N THR A 256 -4.21 5.91 1.80
CA THR A 256 -5.46 6.66 1.66
C THR A 256 -5.90 6.76 0.20
N ALA A 257 -4.97 7.05 -0.72
CA ALA A 257 -5.26 7.14 -2.14
C ALA A 257 -5.73 5.81 -2.73
N ILE A 258 -5.19 4.66 -2.29
CA ILE A 258 -5.66 3.34 -2.70
C ILE A 258 -7.10 3.13 -2.21
N LEU A 259 -7.37 3.35 -0.93
CA LEU A 259 -8.72 3.19 -0.36
C LEU A 259 -9.77 4.09 -1.04
N GLU A 260 -9.36 5.30 -1.41
CA GLU A 260 -10.21 6.28 -2.12
C GLU A 260 -10.18 6.13 -3.64
N ARG A 261 -9.42 5.15 -4.18
CA ARG A 261 -9.28 4.85 -5.61
C ARG A 261 -8.80 6.05 -6.44
N ARG A 262 -7.89 6.83 -5.87
CA ARG A 262 -7.25 8.01 -6.48
C ARG A 262 -5.82 7.72 -6.96
N THR A 263 -5.57 6.50 -7.39
CA THR A 263 -4.27 6.03 -7.86
C THR A 263 -4.31 5.65 -9.34
N SER A 264 -3.15 5.71 -10.00
CA SER A 264 -2.99 5.31 -11.41
C SER A 264 -1.69 4.54 -11.60
N GLY A 265 -1.77 3.36 -12.23
CA GLY A 265 -0.58 2.58 -12.61
C GLY A 265 0.05 3.08 -13.92
N ILE A 266 1.35 3.40 -13.87
CA ILE A 266 2.17 3.91 -14.98
C ILE A 266 3.30 2.94 -15.29
N ILE A 267 3.57 2.71 -16.58
CA ILE A 267 4.76 2.00 -17.07
C ILE A 267 5.75 3.06 -17.57
N GLU A 268 6.93 3.09 -16.98
CA GLU A 268 8.09 3.85 -17.46
C GLU A 268 8.89 2.96 -18.44
N GLN A 269 9.61 3.52 -19.41
CA GLN A 269 10.33 2.69 -20.39
C GLN A 269 11.28 1.69 -19.68
N GLY A 270 11.07 0.40 -19.95
CA GLY A 270 11.72 -0.67 -19.21
C GLY A 270 13.23 -0.74 -19.41
N THR A 271 13.93 -1.16 -18.36
CA THR A 271 15.34 -1.54 -18.39
C THR A 271 15.55 -2.61 -19.45
N PRO A 272 16.31 -2.34 -20.52
CA PRO A 272 16.44 -3.29 -21.60
C PRO A 272 17.17 -4.53 -21.09
N LEU A 273 16.74 -5.74 -21.48
CA LEU A 273 17.30 -7.01 -21.01
C LEU A 273 18.83 -7.10 -21.15
N ARG A 274 19.41 -6.41 -22.14
CA ARG A 274 20.86 -6.28 -22.33
C ARG A 274 21.59 -5.64 -21.13
N ALA A 275 20.93 -4.73 -20.42
CA ALA A 275 21.48 -4.04 -19.26
C ALA A 275 21.55 -4.97 -18.03
N ILE A 276 20.63 -5.94 -17.93
CA ILE A 276 20.66 -6.97 -16.88
C ILE A 276 21.70 -8.05 -17.23
N GLY A 277 21.72 -8.48 -18.49
CA GLY A 277 22.63 -9.50 -19.00
C GLY A 277 22.07 -10.92 -18.93
N VAL A 278 22.27 -11.70 -20.00
CA VAL A 278 21.67 -13.05 -20.18
C VAL A 278 22.00 -14.01 -19.05
N ARG A 279 23.24 -13.99 -18.54
CA ARG A 279 23.65 -14.86 -17.43
C ARG A 279 22.84 -14.60 -16.16
N ARG A 280 22.60 -13.32 -15.82
CA ARG A 280 21.82 -12.92 -14.64
C ARG A 280 20.36 -13.31 -14.78
N LEU A 281 19.78 -13.12 -15.97
CA LEU A 281 18.43 -13.60 -16.30
C LEU A 281 18.28 -15.11 -16.10
N LEU A 282 19.24 -15.92 -16.60
CA LEU A 282 19.21 -17.37 -16.40
C LEU A 282 19.34 -17.77 -14.93
N LEU A 283 20.22 -17.12 -14.18
CA LEU A 283 20.38 -17.38 -12.75
C LEU A 283 19.11 -17.07 -11.95
N GLN A 284 18.43 -15.98 -12.29
CA GLN A 284 17.16 -15.61 -11.66
C GLN A 284 16.08 -16.68 -11.93
N GLN A 285 15.97 -17.18 -13.16
CA GLN A 285 15.01 -18.25 -13.49
C GLN A 285 15.29 -19.53 -12.68
N VAL A 286 16.57 -19.91 -12.53
CA VAL A 286 16.97 -21.05 -11.69
C VAL A 286 16.62 -20.79 -10.21
N ARG A 287 16.83 -19.56 -9.72
CA ARG A 287 16.50 -19.17 -8.35
C ARG A 287 15.00 -19.26 -8.09
N GLY A 288 14.16 -18.70 -8.96
CA GLY A 288 12.70 -18.78 -8.85
C GLY A 288 12.20 -20.22 -8.80
N LEU A 289 12.76 -21.12 -9.62
CA LEU A 289 12.42 -22.54 -9.61
C LEU A 289 12.86 -23.28 -8.33
N ALA A 290 13.87 -22.79 -7.61
CA ALA A 290 14.40 -23.43 -6.41
C ALA A 290 13.79 -22.89 -5.11
N VAL A 291 13.62 -21.57 -5.00
CA VAL A 291 13.19 -20.88 -3.78
C VAL A 291 11.71 -21.11 -3.54
N THR A 292 10.86 -20.95 -4.56
CA THR A 292 9.41 -21.05 -4.41
C THR A 292 8.97 -22.43 -3.93
N PRO A 293 9.40 -23.57 -4.53
CA PRO A 293 9.03 -24.88 -4.00
C PRO A 293 9.60 -25.17 -2.60
N ARG A 294 10.82 -24.72 -2.29
CA ARG A 294 11.45 -24.95 -0.98
C ARG A 294 10.73 -24.18 0.13
N LYS A 295 10.33 -22.93 -0.10
CA LYS A 295 9.61 -22.13 0.90
C LYS A 295 8.19 -22.64 1.12
N VAL A 296 7.53 -23.08 0.05
CA VAL A 296 6.19 -23.66 0.10
C VAL A 296 6.16 -25.02 0.79
N LEU A 297 7.06 -25.93 0.41
CA LEU A 297 7.05 -27.31 0.89
C LEU A 297 7.87 -27.52 2.17
N GLY A 298 8.81 -26.62 2.47
CA GLY A 298 9.72 -26.71 3.62
C GLY A 298 8.98 -26.87 4.95
N PRO A 299 8.01 -25.99 5.29
CA PRO A 299 7.25 -26.11 6.53
C PRO A 299 6.39 -27.38 6.60
N ALA A 300 5.84 -27.86 5.49
CA ALA A 300 5.06 -29.10 5.46
C ALA A 300 5.96 -30.33 5.64
N ALA A 301 7.13 -30.35 4.98
CA ALA A 301 8.12 -31.41 5.11
C ALA A 301 8.80 -31.43 6.50
N ALA A 302 8.97 -30.26 7.14
CA ALA A 302 9.43 -30.15 8.51
C ALA A 302 8.40 -30.76 9.48
N ARG A 303 7.12 -30.36 9.38
CA ARG A 303 6.03 -30.93 10.18
C ARG A 303 5.89 -32.44 10.01
N LEU A 304 6.06 -32.95 8.78
CA LEU A 304 6.04 -34.39 8.53
C LEU A 304 7.22 -35.10 9.19
N ARG A 305 8.44 -34.55 9.08
CA ARG A 305 9.64 -35.09 9.77
C ARG A 305 9.48 -35.10 11.28
N ASP A 306 8.97 -34.03 11.87
CA ASP A 306 8.78 -33.93 13.32
C ASP A 306 7.72 -34.92 13.81
N ARG A 307 6.67 -35.15 13.01
CA ARG A 307 5.63 -36.15 13.31
C ARG A 307 6.14 -37.59 13.18
N VAL A 308 7.03 -37.86 12.22
CA VAL A 308 7.69 -39.17 12.09
C VAL A 308 8.69 -39.42 13.23
N ARG A 309 9.44 -38.39 13.64
CA ARG A 309 10.40 -38.48 14.76
C ARG A 309 9.70 -38.58 16.13
N GLY A 310 8.60 -37.85 16.32
CA GLY A 310 7.82 -37.88 17.57
C GLY A 310 6.91 -39.10 17.74
N GLY A 311 6.71 -39.91 16.68
CA GLY A 311 5.99 -41.19 16.76
C GLY A 311 6.88 -42.43 16.95
N LEU A 312 8.20 -42.22 17.06
CA LEU A 312 9.21 -43.27 17.29
C LEU A 312 9.84 -43.18 18.69
N ALA A 313 9.34 -42.29 19.55
CA ALA A 313 9.70 -42.15 20.97
C ALA A 313 8.50 -42.58 21.84
#